data_AF-A0A2Z4FI03-F1
#
_entry.id   AF-A0A2Z4FI03-F1
#
_cell.length_a   1.000
_cell.length_b   1.000
_cell.length_c   1.000
_cell.angle_alpha   90.00
_cell.angle_beta   90.00
_cell.angle_gamma   90.00
#
_symmetry.space_group_name_H-M   'P 1'
#
loop_
_entity.id
_entity.type
_entity.pdbx_description
1 polymer ?
#
loop_
_entity_poly.entity_id
_entity_poly.type
_entity_poly.pdbx_seq_one_letter_code
_entity_poly.pdbx_strand_id
1 'polypeptide(L)'
;MDIFAQKLLASKRRSTPSRLRALLLMMAAVLVSFAGAASVSAATVMRLDMQSLVANSDQIVEGEVTEVQARVEDGRVFTYTTVRVADAFKGAEAGEVVTIRQIGGRTPDLATRVAGSPHFQSGERVIVFLEKPKADALPVITGMAQGKFHIALGPDNLTPYVVPYLGDLALAAPVLPQIQPKAQDDASAQAQGQELKEVEAQQRAKVSQNPQRFERAEPADIYRRVSALSEFKQEIRRVVDEQK
;
A
#
# COMPACT_ATOMS: atom_id res chain seq x y z
N MET A 1 95.61 -3.58 -7.89
CA MET A 1 95.04 -2.62 -8.86
C MET A 1 93.66 -3.17 -9.19
N ASP A 2 92.52 -2.57 -8.83
CA ASP A 2 92.21 -1.15 -8.70
C ASP A 2 91.15 -0.87 -7.61
N ILE A 3 91.20 0.37 -7.11
CA ILE A 3 90.28 1.01 -6.18
C ILE A 3 89.37 1.95 -7.01
N PHE A 4 88.16 2.24 -6.53
CA PHE A 4 87.16 3.23 -7.03
C PHE A 4 86.31 2.74 -8.21
N ALA A 5 84.98 2.90 -8.26
CA ALA A 5 84.16 3.99 -7.76
C ALA A 5 82.68 3.57 -7.53
N GLN A 6 82.14 3.99 -6.39
CA GLN A 6 80.94 4.84 -6.30
C GLN A 6 79.66 4.44 -7.09
N LYS A 7 78.63 4.00 -6.36
CA LYS A 7 77.27 4.54 -6.56
C LYS A 7 76.39 4.32 -5.32
N LEU A 8 76.14 5.44 -4.63
CA LEU A 8 74.98 5.65 -3.78
C LEU A 8 73.72 5.23 -4.53
N LEU A 9 72.85 4.42 -3.91
CA LEU A 9 71.41 4.64 -4.04
C LEU A 9 70.71 4.33 -2.72
N ALA A 10 70.13 5.39 -2.18
CA ALA A 10 69.16 5.38 -1.12
C ALA A 10 67.88 4.62 -1.50
N SER A 11 67.17 4.20 -0.46
CA SER A 11 65.70 4.22 -0.40
C SER A 11 64.93 3.40 -1.47
N LYS A 12 64.37 2.28 -1.04
CA LYS A 12 62.90 2.22 -0.82
C LYS A 12 62.53 0.95 -0.06
N ARG A 13 62.02 1.10 1.17
CA ARG A 13 61.18 0.06 1.80
C ARG A 13 60.05 -0.25 0.81
N ARG A 14 60.07 -1.44 0.22
CA ARG A 14 58.93 -1.97 -0.53
C ARG A 14 57.87 -2.38 0.49
N SER A 15 57.08 -1.44 0.97
CA SER A 15 55.79 -1.77 1.56
C SER A 15 54.96 -2.36 0.42
N THR A 16 54.54 -3.61 0.54
CA THR A 16 53.62 -4.26 -0.39
C THR A 16 52.20 -3.92 0.06
N PRO A 17 51.50 -2.95 -0.57
CA PRO A 17 50.12 -2.65 -0.22
C PRO A 17 49.14 -3.55 -1.00
N SER A 18 49.60 -4.70 -1.51
CA SER A 18 48.82 -5.55 -2.41
C SER A 18 47.79 -6.40 -1.67
N ARG A 19 48.11 -6.92 -0.48
CA ARG A 19 47.20 -7.76 0.31
C ARG A 19 46.04 -6.97 0.92
N LEU A 20 46.31 -5.75 1.41
CA LEU A 20 45.28 -4.87 1.98
C LEU A 20 44.33 -4.35 0.91
N ARG A 21 44.84 -3.97 -0.27
CA ARG A 21 44.00 -3.58 -1.42
C ARG A 21 43.17 -4.75 -1.94
N ALA A 22 43.74 -5.95 -2.01
CA ALA A 22 42.99 -7.16 -2.39
C ALA A 22 41.89 -7.50 -1.39
N LEU A 23 42.16 -7.38 -0.09
CA LEU A 23 41.16 -7.59 0.97
C LEU A 23 40.02 -6.56 0.90
N LEU A 24 40.36 -5.27 0.71
CA LEU A 24 39.37 -4.21 0.55
C LEU A 24 38.50 -4.39 -0.70
N LEU A 25 39.08 -4.84 -1.81
CA LEU A 25 38.33 -5.14 -3.04
C LEU A 25 37.43 -6.37 -2.87
N MET A 26 37.87 -7.41 -2.16
CA MET A 26 37.03 -8.55 -1.83
C MET A 26 35.85 -8.14 -0.93
N MET A 27 36.11 -7.32 0.09
CA MET A 27 35.06 -6.86 1.01
C MET A 27 34.05 -5.97 0.29
N ALA A 28 34.51 -5.10 -0.63
CA ALA A 28 33.64 -4.32 -1.50
C ALA A 28 32.82 -5.20 -2.45
N ALA A 29 33.40 -6.26 -3.02
CA ALA A 29 32.67 -7.21 -3.87
C ALA A 29 31.60 -7.99 -3.09
N VAL A 30 31.88 -8.38 -1.84
CA VAL A 30 30.89 -9.02 -0.95
C VAL A 30 29.75 -8.05 -0.59
N LEU A 31 30.06 -6.79 -0.27
CA LEU A 31 29.06 -5.76 0.02
C LEU A 31 28.19 -5.44 -1.19
N VAL A 32 28.77 -5.34 -2.38
CA VAL A 32 28.03 -5.13 -3.64
C VAL A 32 27.15 -6.35 -3.97
N SER A 33 27.64 -7.57 -3.72
CA SER A 33 26.85 -8.80 -3.93
C SER A 33 25.66 -8.91 -2.97
N PHE A 34 25.79 -8.37 -1.74
CA PHE A 34 24.70 -8.38 -0.75
C PHE A 34 23.65 -7.29 -1.01
N ALA A 35 24.03 -6.19 -1.65
CA ALA A 35 23.13 -5.08 -1.98
C ALA A 35 22.07 -5.43 -3.05
N GLY A 36 22.29 -6.49 -3.85
CA GLY A 36 21.36 -6.92 -4.89
C GLY A 36 20.19 -7.80 -4.43
N ALA A 37 20.16 -8.26 -3.18
CA ALA A 37 19.20 -9.27 -2.70
C ALA A 37 17.92 -8.70 -2.06
N ALA A 38 17.80 -7.38 -1.91
CA ALA A 38 16.63 -6.75 -1.29
C ALA A 38 15.55 -6.38 -2.33
N SER A 39 15.04 -7.36 -3.08
CA SER A 39 13.77 -7.17 -3.79
C SER A 39 12.61 -7.25 -2.79
N VAL A 40 12.29 -6.12 -2.16
CA VAL A 40 11.03 -5.98 -1.41
C VAL A 40 9.88 -6.06 -2.42
N SER A 41 9.13 -7.16 -2.37
CA SER A 41 7.88 -7.29 -3.11
C SER A 41 6.81 -6.47 -2.38
N ALA A 42 6.53 -5.27 -2.87
CA ALA A 42 5.38 -4.47 -2.44
C ALA A 42 4.24 -4.71 -3.43
N ALA A 43 3.08 -5.16 -2.93
CA ALA A 43 1.87 -5.16 -3.74
C ALA A 43 1.37 -3.72 -3.86
N THR A 44 1.10 -3.27 -5.09
CA THR A 44 0.54 -1.94 -5.35
C THR A 44 -0.94 -2.10 -5.71
N VAL A 45 -1.82 -1.48 -4.93
CA VAL A 45 -3.25 -1.43 -5.22
C VAL A 45 -3.77 0.00 -5.25
N MET A 46 -4.90 0.22 -5.92
CA MET A 46 -5.57 1.51 -5.93
C MET A 46 -6.10 1.84 -4.53
N ARG A 47 -5.79 3.05 -4.06
CA ARG A 47 -6.29 3.59 -2.80
C ARG A 47 -7.81 3.78 -2.86
N LEU A 48 -8.53 3.23 -1.90
CA LEU A 48 -9.97 3.46 -1.71
C LEU A 48 -10.18 4.56 -0.66
N ASP A 49 -10.91 5.62 -1.00
CA ASP A 49 -11.43 6.55 0.00
C ASP A 49 -12.61 5.92 0.77
N MET A 50 -13.15 6.65 1.76
CA MET A 50 -14.24 6.12 2.58
C MET A 50 -15.50 5.84 1.76
N GLN A 51 -15.82 6.73 0.83
CA GLN A 51 -16.96 6.61 -0.08
C GLN A 51 -16.88 5.34 -0.91
N SER A 52 -15.72 5.10 -1.53
CA SER A 52 -15.46 3.90 -2.34
C SER A 52 -15.45 2.64 -1.49
N LEU A 53 -14.87 2.70 -0.29
CA LEU A 53 -14.83 1.54 0.61
C LEU A 53 -16.23 1.13 1.07
N VAL A 54 -17.09 2.09 1.42
CA VAL A 54 -18.49 1.85 1.79
C VAL A 54 -19.30 1.35 0.57
N ALA A 55 -19.09 1.95 -0.60
CA ALA A 55 -19.79 1.57 -1.83
C ALA A 55 -19.49 0.12 -2.23
N ASN A 56 -18.23 -0.29 -2.14
CA ASN A 56 -17.76 -1.61 -2.52
C ASN A 56 -18.01 -2.69 -1.44
N SER A 57 -18.57 -2.33 -0.29
CA SER A 57 -18.85 -3.27 0.80
C SER A 57 -20.32 -3.69 0.83
N ASP A 58 -20.55 -4.98 0.93
CA ASP A 58 -21.87 -5.56 1.22
C ASP A 58 -22.16 -5.51 2.72
N GLN A 59 -21.15 -5.75 3.56
CA GLN A 59 -21.27 -5.69 5.02
C GLN A 59 -20.18 -4.81 5.62
N ILE A 60 -20.53 -4.04 6.66
CA ILE A 60 -19.59 -3.21 7.41
C ILE A 60 -19.90 -3.38 8.89
N VAL A 61 -18.94 -3.91 9.65
CA VAL A 61 -19.15 -4.31 11.05
C VAL A 61 -18.00 -3.89 11.96
N GLU A 62 -18.33 -3.52 13.19
CA GLU A 62 -17.41 -3.48 14.33
C GLU A 62 -17.57 -4.79 15.11
N GLY A 63 -16.47 -5.43 15.50
CA GLY A 63 -16.55 -6.66 16.28
C GLY A 63 -15.24 -7.09 16.91
N GLU A 64 -15.33 -8.23 17.60
CA GLU A 64 -14.18 -8.92 18.19
C GLU A 64 -13.87 -10.18 17.39
N VAL A 65 -12.59 -10.39 17.06
CA VAL A 65 -12.13 -11.62 16.45
C VAL A 65 -12.11 -12.73 17.50
N THR A 66 -13.03 -13.68 17.37
CA THR A 66 -13.14 -14.80 18.32
C THR A 66 -12.24 -15.97 17.94
N GLU A 67 -11.90 -16.11 16.66
CA GLU A 67 -11.14 -17.25 16.16
C GLU A 67 -10.43 -16.92 14.84
N VAL A 68 -9.23 -17.47 14.66
CA VAL A 68 -8.46 -17.43 13.42
C VAL A 68 -7.90 -18.82 13.16
N GLN A 69 -8.29 -19.46 12.05
CA GLN A 69 -7.82 -20.79 11.67
C GLN A 69 -7.34 -20.82 10.22
N ALA A 70 -6.16 -21.38 9.99
CA ALA A 70 -5.63 -21.62 8.65
C ALA A 70 -5.78 -23.09 8.26
N ARG A 71 -6.24 -23.37 7.04
CA ARG A 71 -6.35 -24.72 6.48
C ARG A 71 -5.95 -24.76 5.01
N VAL A 72 -5.50 -25.92 4.55
CA VAL A 72 -5.16 -26.13 3.15
C VAL A 72 -6.40 -26.54 2.37
N GLU A 73 -6.69 -25.84 1.29
CA GLU A 73 -7.73 -26.15 0.31
C GLU A 73 -7.13 -26.02 -1.09
N ASP A 74 -7.30 -27.05 -1.92
CA ASP A 74 -6.81 -27.08 -3.31
C ASP A 74 -5.33 -26.69 -3.45
N GLY A 75 -4.49 -27.17 -2.51
CA GLY A 75 -3.05 -26.92 -2.49
C GLY A 75 -2.65 -25.49 -2.09
N ARG A 76 -3.58 -24.69 -1.56
CA ARG A 76 -3.34 -23.33 -1.06
C ARG A 76 -3.82 -23.19 0.37
N VAL A 77 -3.16 -22.34 1.15
CA VAL A 77 -3.64 -22.02 2.50
C VAL A 77 -4.72 -20.93 2.41
N PHE A 78 -5.83 -21.17 3.10
CA PHE A 78 -6.86 -20.18 3.39
C PHE A 78 -6.96 -19.98 4.90
N THR A 79 -7.11 -18.71 5.30
CA THR A 79 -7.36 -18.32 6.69
C THR A 79 -8.83 -17.94 6.85
N TYR A 80 -9.44 -18.49 7.89
CA TYR A 80 -10.81 -18.27 8.30
C TYR A 80 -10.80 -17.48 9.60
N THR A 81 -11.42 -16.31 9.58
CA THR A 81 -11.48 -15.39 10.72
C THR A 81 -12.93 -15.23 11.15
N THR A 82 -13.24 -15.59 12.39
CA THR A 82 -14.59 -15.50 12.95
C THR A 82 -14.72 -14.23 13.79
N VAL A 83 -15.61 -13.33 13.39
CA VAL A 83 -15.86 -12.05 14.06
C VAL A 83 -17.24 -12.08 14.69
N ARG A 84 -17.31 -11.79 16.00
CA ARG A 84 -18.58 -11.53 16.70
C ARG A 84 -18.90 -10.04 16.56
N VAL A 85 -20.03 -9.73 15.93
CA VAL A 85 -20.44 -8.37 15.62
C VAL A 85 -20.95 -7.67 16.88
N ALA A 86 -20.32 -6.56 17.23
CA ALA A 86 -20.73 -5.69 18.34
C ALA A 86 -21.61 -4.53 17.87
N ASP A 87 -21.31 -3.98 16.69
CA ASP A 87 -22.08 -2.92 16.04
C ASP A 87 -22.06 -3.14 14.52
N ALA A 88 -23.16 -2.84 13.84
CA ALA A 88 -23.29 -3.06 12.41
C ALA A 88 -23.67 -1.73 11.72
N PHE A 89 -22.97 -1.42 10.63
CA PHE A 89 -23.19 -0.20 9.86
C PHE A 89 -23.92 -0.48 8.54
N LYS A 90 -23.69 -1.66 7.95
CA LYS A 90 -24.29 -2.07 6.67
C LYS A 90 -24.38 -3.59 6.59
N GLY A 91 -25.50 -4.11 6.09
CA GLY A 91 -25.65 -5.50 5.62
C GLY A 91 -25.46 -6.63 6.66
N ALA A 92 -25.45 -6.31 7.96
CA ALA A 92 -25.29 -7.27 9.05
C ALA A 92 -26.06 -6.78 10.28
N GLU A 93 -26.17 -7.63 11.31
CA GLU A 93 -26.85 -7.31 12.57
C GLU A 93 -25.92 -7.41 13.78
N ALA A 94 -26.19 -6.61 14.82
CA ALA A 94 -25.47 -6.72 16.08
C ALA A 94 -25.73 -8.08 16.74
N GLY A 95 -24.68 -8.73 17.23
CA GLY A 95 -24.74 -10.10 17.77
C GLY A 95 -24.54 -11.20 16.73
N GLU A 96 -24.54 -10.89 15.43
CA GLU A 96 -24.22 -11.83 14.37
C GLU A 96 -22.78 -12.35 14.49
N VAL A 97 -22.54 -13.54 13.97
CA VAL A 97 -21.18 -14.10 13.83
C VAL A 97 -20.85 -14.19 12.34
N VAL A 98 -19.86 -13.42 11.91
CA VAL A 98 -19.42 -13.37 10.51
C VAL A 98 -18.11 -14.14 10.37
N THR A 99 -18.05 -15.07 9.41
CA THR A 99 -16.81 -15.80 9.07
C THR A 99 -16.23 -15.27 7.78
N ILE A 100 -15.03 -14.69 7.86
CA ILE A 100 -14.31 -14.09 6.75
C ILE A 100 -13.32 -15.14 6.20
N ARG A 101 -13.27 -15.30 4.88
CA ARG A 101 -12.34 -16.23 4.22
C ARG A 101 -11.30 -15.47 3.43
N GLN A 102 -10.03 -15.71 3.71
CA GLN A 102 -8.92 -15.03 3.03
C GLN A 102 -7.92 -16.03 2.47
N ILE A 103 -7.44 -15.76 1.26
CA ILE A 103 -6.30 -16.49 0.73
C ILE A 103 -5.02 -16.09 1.46
N GLY A 104 -4.20 -17.09 1.76
CA GLY A 104 -2.96 -16.94 2.49
C GLY A 104 -3.05 -17.41 3.94
N GLY A 105 -1.92 -17.26 4.62
CA GLY A 105 -1.72 -17.74 5.99
C GLY A 105 -0.71 -18.87 6.03
N ARG A 106 -0.63 -19.53 7.18
CA ARG A 106 0.34 -20.58 7.44
C ARG A 106 -0.27 -21.72 8.25
N THR A 107 0.00 -22.93 7.80
CA THR A 107 -0.19 -24.20 8.51
C THR A 107 1.20 -24.75 8.87
N PRO A 108 1.30 -25.83 9.67
CA PRO A 108 2.58 -26.49 9.93
C PRO A 108 3.32 -26.91 8.66
N ASP A 109 2.58 -27.37 7.66
CA ASP A 109 3.14 -28.01 6.45
C ASP A 109 3.25 -27.07 5.24
N LEU A 110 2.39 -26.04 5.18
CA LEU A 110 2.31 -25.13 4.04
C LEU A 110 2.10 -23.69 4.48
N ALA A 111 2.81 -22.75 3.84
CA ALA A 111 2.56 -21.32 3.95
C ALA A 111 2.20 -20.76 2.57
N THR A 112 1.15 -19.95 2.51
CA THR A 112 0.80 -19.18 1.32
C THR A 112 0.85 -17.71 1.70
N ARG A 113 1.74 -16.94 1.05
CA ARG A 113 1.83 -15.50 1.26
C ARG A 113 1.14 -14.79 0.11
N VAL A 114 0.18 -13.94 0.43
CA VAL A 114 -0.46 -13.03 -0.52
C VAL A 114 -0.22 -11.63 0.00
N ALA A 115 0.58 -10.86 -0.75
CA ALA A 115 0.89 -9.49 -0.40
C ALA A 115 -0.40 -8.67 -0.35
N GLY A 116 -0.54 -7.84 0.69
CA GLY A 116 -1.74 -7.04 0.93
C GLY A 116 -2.92 -7.78 1.59
N SER A 117 -2.84 -9.09 1.83
CA SER A 117 -3.87 -9.79 2.61
C SER A 117 -3.79 -9.37 4.09
N PRO A 118 -4.89 -8.91 4.72
CA PRO A 118 -4.82 -8.52 6.12
C PRO A 118 -4.69 -9.73 7.04
N HIS A 119 -3.89 -9.58 8.10
CA HIS A 119 -3.71 -10.61 9.11
C HIS A 119 -4.56 -10.29 10.33
N PHE A 120 -5.18 -11.32 10.91
CA PHE A 120 -6.00 -11.21 12.11
C PHE A 120 -5.38 -11.90 13.32
N GLN A 121 -5.75 -11.46 14.51
CA GLN A 121 -5.36 -12.04 15.79
C GLN A 121 -6.61 -12.28 16.65
N SER A 122 -6.74 -13.46 17.25
CA SER A 122 -7.82 -13.72 18.20
C SER A 122 -7.78 -12.73 19.36
N GLY A 123 -8.94 -12.23 19.75
CA GLY A 123 -9.14 -11.21 20.79
C GLY A 123 -8.99 -9.76 20.32
N GLU A 124 -8.57 -9.51 19.07
CA GLU A 124 -8.48 -8.14 18.58
C GLU A 124 -9.88 -7.55 18.29
N ARG A 125 -10.03 -6.25 18.53
CA ARG A 125 -11.22 -5.48 18.12
C ARG A 125 -10.96 -4.81 16.77
N VAL A 126 -11.93 -4.90 15.86
CA VAL A 126 -11.78 -4.43 14.49
C VAL A 126 -13.04 -3.75 13.97
N ILE A 127 -12.85 -2.86 13.00
CA ILE A 127 -13.88 -2.53 12.01
C ILE A 127 -13.44 -3.15 10.69
N VAL A 128 -14.33 -3.92 10.07
CA VAL A 128 -14.06 -4.57 8.77
C VAL A 128 -15.12 -4.21 7.74
N PHE A 129 -14.64 -3.98 6.53
CA PHE A 129 -15.39 -3.74 5.31
C PHE A 129 -15.33 -5.00 4.48
N LEU A 130 -16.50 -5.57 4.17
CA LEU A 130 -16.64 -6.91 3.63
C LEU A 130 -17.43 -6.88 2.32
N GLU A 131 -16.89 -7.57 1.32
CA GLU A 131 -17.57 -7.84 0.06
C GLU A 131 -17.82 -9.35 -0.07
N LYS A 132 -18.91 -9.73 -0.72
CA LYS A 132 -19.24 -11.11 -1.05
C LYS A 132 -18.92 -11.32 -2.53
N PRO A 133 -17.86 -12.09 -2.87
CA PRO A 133 -17.50 -12.33 -4.27
C PRO A 133 -18.62 -12.98 -5.08
N LYS A 134 -19.49 -13.75 -4.41
CA LYS A 134 -20.69 -14.41 -4.94
C LYS A 134 -21.72 -14.52 -3.81
N ALA A 135 -23.01 -14.66 -4.15
CA ALA A 135 -24.10 -14.72 -3.17
C ALA A 135 -23.89 -15.77 -2.06
N ASP A 136 -23.43 -16.97 -2.43
CA ASP A 136 -23.20 -18.10 -1.50
C ASP A 136 -21.76 -18.20 -0.99
N ALA A 137 -20.89 -17.26 -1.34
CA ALA A 137 -19.51 -17.27 -0.88
C ALA A 137 -19.38 -16.61 0.49
N LEU A 138 -18.42 -17.10 1.28
CA LEU A 138 -18.02 -16.40 2.49
C LEU A 138 -17.47 -15.00 2.14
N PRO A 139 -17.75 -13.99 2.99
CA PRO A 139 -17.25 -12.64 2.77
C PRO A 139 -15.72 -12.61 2.79
N VAL A 140 -15.16 -11.67 2.03
CA VAL A 140 -13.74 -11.33 1.98
C VAL A 140 -13.56 -9.85 2.32
N ILE A 141 -12.34 -9.41 2.64
CA ILE A 141 -12.10 -8.00 2.97
C ILE A 141 -12.08 -7.16 1.69
N THR A 142 -12.95 -6.14 1.65
CA THR A 142 -13.00 -5.17 0.55
C THR A 142 -11.66 -4.44 0.41
N GLY A 143 -11.10 -4.42 -0.80
CA GLY A 143 -9.86 -3.69 -1.06
C GLY A 143 -8.61 -4.27 -0.36
N MET A 144 -8.66 -5.55 0.03
CA MET A 144 -7.57 -6.24 0.74
C MET A 144 -7.29 -5.61 2.11
N ALA A 145 -6.04 -5.30 2.47
CA ALA A 145 -5.72 -4.74 3.78
C ALA A 145 -6.49 -3.44 4.09
N GLN A 146 -6.81 -2.64 3.07
CA GLN A 146 -7.51 -1.36 3.19
C GLN A 146 -8.86 -1.45 3.92
N GLY A 147 -9.57 -2.57 3.79
CA GLY A 147 -10.87 -2.79 4.44
C GLY A 147 -10.78 -3.23 5.90
N LYS A 148 -9.58 -3.38 6.47
CA LYS A 148 -9.39 -3.74 7.88
C LYS A 148 -8.87 -2.54 8.67
N PHE A 149 -9.54 -2.26 9.79
CA PHE A 149 -9.09 -1.30 10.79
C PHE A 149 -9.04 -1.94 12.16
N HIS A 150 -7.93 -1.74 12.89
CA HIS A 150 -7.77 -2.20 14.26
C HIS A 150 -8.28 -1.14 15.24
N ILE A 151 -8.93 -1.56 16.32
CA ILE A 151 -9.34 -0.67 17.41
C ILE A 151 -8.38 -0.87 18.57
N ALA A 152 -7.63 0.19 18.89
CA ALA A 152 -6.69 0.23 20.02
C ALA A 152 -7.13 1.27 21.05
N LEU A 153 -6.76 1.07 22.31
CA LEU A 153 -6.89 2.12 23.32
C LEU A 153 -5.73 3.11 23.20
N GLY A 154 -6.01 4.37 23.46
CA GLY A 154 -5.02 5.44 23.51
C GLY A 154 -4.06 5.29 24.70
N PRO A 155 -3.09 6.20 24.84
CA PRO A 155 -2.14 6.19 25.96
C PRO A 155 -2.80 6.28 27.34
N ASP A 156 -4.02 6.79 27.41
CA ASP A 156 -4.85 6.86 28.60
C ASP A 156 -5.50 5.52 28.99
N ASN A 157 -5.37 4.49 28.13
CA ASN A 157 -5.99 3.18 28.26
C ASN A 157 -7.53 3.23 28.40
N LEU A 158 -8.15 4.30 27.91
CA LEU A 158 -9.59 4.54 28.05
C LEU A 158 -10.21 4.93 26.71
N THR A 159 -9.53 5.77 25.92
CA THR A 159 -10.09 6.32 24.70
C THR A 159 -9.83 5.37 23.52
N PRO A 160 -10.87 4.85 22.85
CA PRO A 160 -10.68 3.98 21.69
C PRO A 160 -10.37 4.78 20.42
N TYR A 161 -9.38 4.30 19.68
CA TYR A 161 -8.94 4.84 18.40
C TYR A 161 -8.95 3.76 17.32
N VAL A 162 -9.14 4.21 16.08
CA VAL A 162 -9.08 3.40 14.88
C VAL A 162 -7.71 3.56 14.24
N VAL A 163 -7.03 2.44 14.01
CA VAL A 163 -5.71 2.35 13.40
C VAL A 163 -5.83 1.59 12.08
N PRO A 164 -5.48 2.22 10.94
CA PRO A 164 -5.52 1.55 9.64
C PRO A 164 -4.54 0.39 9.56
N TYR A 165 -4.98 -0.73 9.00
CA TYR A 165 -4.10 -1.88 8.74
C TYR A 165 -3.70 -1.88 7.26
N LEU A 166 -2.46 -1.56 6.92
CA LEU A 166 -1.96 -1.70 5.54
C LEU A 166 -1.06 -2.92 5.34
N GLY A 167 -0.51 -3.51 6.41
CA GLY A 167 0.48 -4.58 6.30
C GLY A 167 1.63 -4.18 5.36
N ASP A 168 1.89 -5.02 4.35
CA ASP A 168 2.94 -4.80 3.33
C ASP A 168 2.41 -4.13 2.05
N LEU A 169 1.20 -3.56 2.09
CA LEU A 169 0.51 -3.01 0.93
C LEU A 169 0.98 -1.58 0.62
N ALA A 170 1.44 -1.34 -0.61
CA ALA A 170 1.67 -0.01 -1.14
C ALA A 170 0.39 0.52 -1.80
N LEU A 171 -0.04 1.72 -1.43
CA LEU A 171 -1.25 2.34 -1.97
C LEU A 171 -0.91 3.37 -3.04
N ALA A 172 -1.30 3.10 -4.29
CA ALA A 172 -1.23 4.06 -5.38
C ALA A 172 -2.42 5.03 -5.31
N ALA A 173 -2.18 6.33 -5.51
CA ALA A 173 -3.26 7.30 -5.63
C ALA A 173 -4.08 7.01 -6.91
N PRO A 174 -5.41 7.18 -6.89
CA PRO A 174 -6.22 7.05 -8.10
C PRO A 174 -5.76 8.07 -9.14
N VAL A 175 -5.45 7.61 -10.36
CA VAL A 175 -5.29 8.49 -11.51
C VAL A 175 -6.70 8.93 -11.90
N LEU A 176 -7.08 10.17 -11.57
CA LEU A 176 -8.32 10.74 -12.08
C LEU A 176 -8.29 10.66 -13.62
N PRO A 177 -9.34 10.14 -14.28
CA PRO A 177 -9.43 10.21 -15.73
C PRO A 177 -9.29 11.67 -16.13
N GLN A 178 -8.21 11.98 -16.84
CA GLN A 178 -8.17 13.21 -17.62
C GLN A 178 -9.30 13.04 -18.63
N ILE A 179 -10.41 13.77 -18.46
CA ILE A 179 -11.43 13.87 -19.50
C ILE A 179 -10.72 14.54 -20.67
N GLN A 180 -10.10 13.76 -21.55
CA GLN A 180 -9.83 14.19 -22.90
C GLN A 180 -11.22 14.43 -23.50
N PRO A 181 -11.55 15.66 -23.93
CA PRO A 181 -12.77 15.87 -24.68
C PRO A 181 -12.70 14.96 -25.91
N LYS A 182 -13.54 13.94 -25.98
CA LYS A 182 -13.79 13.25 -27.24
C LYS A 182 -14.42 14.30 -28.16
N ALA A 183 -13.62 14.83 -29.08
CA ALA A 183 -14.12 15.64 -30.16
C ALA A 183 -15.18 14.82 -30.89
N GLN A 184 -16.41 15.35 -30.90
CA GLN A 184 -17.50 14.87 -31.73
C GLN A 184 -17.06 14.99 -33.18
N ASP A 185 -16.93 13.85 -33.84
CA ASP A 185 -17.06 13.79 -35.29
C ASP A 185 -18.49 14.22 -35.62
N ASP A 186 -18.62 15.41 -36.20
CA ASP A 186 -19.66 15.73 -37.17
C ASP A 186 -19.13 16.83 -38.09
N ALA A 187 -18.78 16.40 -39.31
CA ALA A 187 -18.69 17.14 -40.57
C ALA A 187 -18.47 18.67 -40.53
N SER A 188 -17.35 19.14 -41.08
CA SER A 188 -17.34 19.92 -42.34
C SER A 188 -15.94 20.39 -42.78
N ALA A 189 -15.68 20.09 -44.07
CA ALA A 189 -14.81 20.73 -45.05
C ALA A 189 -13.84 21.87 -44.65
N GLN A 190 -12.57 21.65 -45.03
CA GLN A 190 -11.67 22.58 -45.73
C GLN A 190 -11.55 24.03 -45.22
N ALA A 191 -10.39 24.39 -44.65
CA ALA A 191 -9.36 25.20 -45.32
C ALA A 191 -8.34 25.79 -44.31
N GLN A 192 -7.18 26.18 -44.86
CA GLN A 192 -6.26 27.22 -44.36
C GLN A 192 -5.23 26.84 -43.29
N GLY A 193 -4.09 26.34 -43.79
CA GLY A 193 -2.82 26.45 -43.10
C GLY A 193 -2.33 27.89 -43.12
N GLN A 194 -2.50 28.62 -42.01
CA GLN A 194 -1.80 29.87 -41.71
C GLN A 194 -1.89 30.22 -40.20
N GLU A 195 -1.83 29.24 -39.29
CA GLU A 195 -1.85 29.50 -37.83
C GLU A 195 -0.67 28.88 -37.06
N LEU A 196 0.32 28.31 -37.74
CA LEU A 196 1.35 27.48 -37.09
C LEU A 196 2.50 28.23 -36.42
N LYS A 197 2.61 29.56 -36.53
CA LYS A 197 3.70 30.33 -35.88
C LYS A 197 3.25 31.17 -34.68
N GLU A 198 1.95 31.45 -34.56
CA GLU A 198 1.42 32.24 -33.45
C GLU A 198 1.07 31.36 -32.24
N VAL A 199 0.69 30.10 -32.50
CA VAL A 199 0.36 29.12 -31.45
C VAL A 199 1.60 28.70 -30.64
N GLU A 200 2.78 28.55 -31.26
CA GLU A 200 4.01 28.16 -30.52
C GLU A 200 4.51 29.25 -29.57
N ALA A 201 4.38 30.53 -29.95
CA ALA A 201 4.77 31.65 -29.10
C ALA A 201 3.83 31.79 -27.90
N GLN A 202 2.53 31.54 -28.10
CA GLN A 202 1.53 31.52 -27.02
C GLN A 202 1.67 30.28 -26.12
N GLN A 203 2.09 29.14 -26.67
CA GLN A 203 2.33 27.91 -25.90
C GLN A 203 3.52 28.08 -24.94
N ARG A 204 4.62 28.70 -25.39
CA ARG A 204 5.81 28.92 -24.55
C ARG A 204 5.56 29.91 -23.41
N ALA A 205 4.67 30.90 -23.62
CA ALA A 205 4.27 31.83 -22.56
C ALA A 205 3.37 31.16 -21.48
N LYS A 206 2.52 30.19 -21.85
CA LYS A 206 1.70 29.42 -20.89
C LYS A 206 2.49 28.39 -20.07
N VAL A 207 3.61 27.87 -20.60
CA VAL A 207 4.47 26.92 -19.87
C VAL A 207 5.25 27.59 -18.74
N SER A 208 5.59 28.88 -18.85
CA SER A 208 6.35 29.61 -17.83
C SER A 208 5.51 30.11 -16.64
N GLN A 209 4.19 29.94 -16.67
CA GLN A 209 3.27 30.35 -15.59
C GLN A 209 2.59 29.17 -14.89
N ASN A 210 3.12 27.94 -14.99
CA ASN A 210 2.65 26.84 -14.15
C ASN A 210 3.62 26.63 -12.98
N PRO A 211 3.56 27.45 -11.91
CA PRO A 211 4.12 27.03 -10.65
C PRO A 211 3.23 25.86 -10.24
N GLN A 212 3.67 24.64 -10.50
CA GLN A 212 3.09 23.47 -9.86
C GLN A 212 3.30 23.66 -8.35
N ARG A 213 2.38 24.39 -7.73
CA ARG A 213 1.92 24.11 -6.39
C ARG A 213 1.43 22.69 -6.48
N PHE A 214 2.32 21.78 -6.10
CA PHE A 214 1.95 20.45 -5.65
C PHE A 214 0.85 20.65 -4.62
N GLU A 215 -0.39 20.45 -5.05
CA GLU A 215 -1.54 20.52 -4.18
C GLU A 215 -1.34 19.38 -3.18
N ARG A 216 -1.24 19.78 -1.91
CA ARG A 216 -1.07 18.87 -0.79
C ARG A 216 -2.24 17.88 -0.87
N ALA A 217 -1.96 16.56 -0.81
CA ALA A 217 -3.00 15.57 -0.63
C ALA A 217 -3.94 16.03 0.51
N GLU A 218 -5.24 16.07 0.20
CA GLU A 218 -6.32 16.54 1.07
C GLU A 218 -6.22 15.94 2.48
N PRO A 219 -6.64 16.66 3.54
CA PRO A 219 -6.55 16.23 4.93
C PRO A 219 -7.26 14.90 5.28
N ALA A 220 -8.09 14.31 4.41
CA ALA A 220 -8.90 13.11 4.68
C ALA A 220 -8.26 11.76 4.30
N ASP A 221 -6.93 11.59 4.42
CA ASP A 221 -6.31 10.28 4.18
C ASP A 221 -6.59 9.34 5.37
N ILE A 222 -7.68 8.56 5.26
CA ILE A 222 -8.13 7.58 6.29
C ILE A 222 -7.05 6.56 6.66
N TYR A 223 -5.98 6.44 5.85
CA TYR A 223 -4.84 5.56 6.11
C TYR A 223 -3.63 6.25 6.73
N ARG A 224 -3.62 7.59 6.86
CA ARG A 224 -2.49 8.34 7.48
C ARG A 224 -2.72 8.75 8.91
N ARG A 225 -3.96 8.76 9.40
CA ARG A 225 -4.28 9.22 10.76
C ARG A 225 -4.94 8.14 11.59
N VAL A 226 -4.47 8.02 12.83
CA VAL A 226 -5.23 7.41 13.91
C VAL A 226 -6.38 8.38 14.24
N SER A 227 -7.61 7.88 14.21
CA SER A 227 -8.83 8.68 14.41
C SER A 227 -9.59 8.18 15.62
N ALA A 228 -10.34 9.05 16.31
CA ALA A 228 -11.20 8.59 17.40
C ALA A 228 -12.26 7.62 16.87
N LEU A 229 -12.54 6.55 17.62
CA LEU A 229 -13.52 5.54 17.20
C LEU A 229 -14.91 6.16 16.96
N SER A 230 -15.33 7.12 17.78
CA SER A 230 -16.62 7.81 17.60
C SER A 230 -16.72 8.57 16.29
N GLU A 231 -15.67 9.31 15.93
CA GLU A 231 -15.62 10.11 14.70
C GLU A 231 -15.63 9.20 13.47
N PHE A 232 -14.82 8.14 13.48
CA PHE A 232 -14.76 7.18 12.40
C PHE A 232 -16.11 6.47 12.19
N LYS A 233 -16.77 6.07 13.27
CA LYS A 233 -18.12 5.46 13.23
C LYS A 233 -19.18 6.42 12.70
N GLN A 234 -19.12 7.70 13.09
CA GLN A 234 -20.04 8.73 12.58
C GLN A 234 -19.84 8.94 11.08
N GLU A 235 -18.59 8.98 10.62
CA GLU A 235 -18.27 9.12 9.21
C GLU A 235 -18.79 7.94 8.37
N ILE A 236 -18.60 6.69 8.84
CA ILE A 236 -19.17 5.50 8.18
C ILE A 236 -20.69 5.64 8.06
N ARG A 237 -21.38 5.97 9.16
CA ARG A 237 -22.85 6.11 9.15
C ARG A 237 -23.32 7.18 8.18
N ARG A 238 -22.65 8.34 8.20
CA ARG A 238 -22.94 9.45 7.27
C ARG A 238 -22.86 8.98 5.82
N VAL A 239 -21.76 8.32 5.45
CA VAL A 239 -21.54 7.84 4.07
C VAL A 239 -22.53 6.71 3.70
N VAL A 240 -22.85 5.80 4.62
CA VAL A 240 -23.85 4.76 4.38
C VAL A 240 -25.24 5.36 4.12
N ASP A 241 -25.62 6.38 4.89
CA ASP A 241 -26.92 7.05 4.73
C ASP A 241 -26.99 7.90 3.45
N GLU A 242 -25.87 8.48 3.00
CA GLU A 242 -25.78 9.19 1.72
C GLU A 242 -25.92 8.27 0.48
N GLN A 243 -25.73 6.96 0.64
CA GLN A 243 -25.81 5.96 -0.43
C GLN A 243 -27.14 5.21 -0.51
N LYS A 244 -28.07 5.46 0.43
CA LYS A 244 -29.44 4.90 0.42
C LYS A 244 -30.37 5.71 -0.47
#